data_AF-A0A2S2Q3K5-F1
#
_entry.id   AF-A0A2S2Q3K5-F1
#
_cell.length_a   1.000
_cell.length_b   1.000
_cell.length_c   1.000
_cell.angle_alpha   90.00
_cell.angle_beta   90.00
_cell.angle_gamma   90.00
#
_symmetry.space_group_name_H-M   'P 1'
#
loop_
_entity.id
_entity.type
_entity.pdbx_description
1 polymer ?
#
loop_
_entity_poly.entity_id
_entity_poly.type
_entity_poly.pdbx_seq_one_letter_code
_entity_poly.pdbx_strand_id
1 'polypeptide(L)'
;MTTEDGIIKGGRSTSWACKIHPVFNLFTSIVCVTLTCSAMFMFFEVSPGSELSSVVLLVALSWACGKVAGMLYLPPLLGMLLAGLVLRNTGHYTVDVHSNRFQPYIINLREVALAVLLIASGLSLDASMLRKLRFVVFQLAILPCITETVAAAVVTHYLFGLPWIWGILLGCILSPVSSAVILPALLDFKQRGLGEDKGIITLVMAACSFDDIFCISAFGVCLSIIFSQGKIIKITTRMPIINGMTNNRVSFVFVQAVGRRTPCKGLWK
;
A
#
# COMPACT_ATOMS: atom_id res chain seq x y z
N MET A 1 -34.94 -8.38 13.82
CA MET A 1 -36.03 -7.55 14.37
C MET A 1 -35.62 -6.11 14.22
N THR A 2 -36.32 -5.40 13.36
CA THR A 2 -36.19 -3.97 13.12
C THR A 2 -36.70 -3.20 14.33
N THR A 3 -35.92 -2.22 14.81
CA THR A 3 -36.41 -1.16 15.68
C THR A 3 -35.91 0.19 15.16
N GLU A 4 -36.83 1.14 15.12
CA GLU A 4 -36.80 2.47 14.50
C GLU A 4 -36.05 3.53 15.32
N ASP A 5 -34.97 3.18 16.00
CA ASP A 5 -34.13 4.17 16.67
C ASP A 5 -32.69 4.01 16.19
N GLY A 6 -32.27 4.91 15.31
CA GLY A 6 -30.91 5.05 14.76
C GLY A 6 -29.84 5.43 15.79
N ILE A 7 -29.95 4.93 17.01
CA ILE A 7 -28.95 5.09 18.07
C ILE A 7 -28.06 3.86 18.04
N ILE A 8 -26.90 3.99 17.41
CA ILE A 8 -25.76 3.11 17.65
C ILE A 8 -25.43 3.23 19.14
N LYS A 9 -25.89 2.28 19.97
CA LYS A 9 -25.36 2.07 21.31
C LYS A 9 -23.91 1.62 21.18
N GLY A 10 -23.02 2.60 21.03
CA GLY A 10 -21.62 2.43 21.38
C GLY A 10 -21.57 2.17 22.88
N GLY A 11 -21.56 0.89 23.25
CA GLY A 11 -21.32 0.44 24.62
C GLY A 11 -19.96 0.94 25.08
N ARG A 12 -19.96 2.13 25.68
CA ARG A 12 -18.80 2.76 26.31
C ARG A 12 -18.61 2.08 27.67
N SER A 13 -18.04 0.87 27.68
CA SER A 13 -17.53 0.26 28.90
C SER A 13 -16.12 0.80 29.16
N THR A 14 -16.05 1.89 29.93
CA THR A 14 -14.82 2.40 30.51
C THR A 14 -14.33 1.43 31.57
N SER A 15 -13.40 0.54 31.21
CA SER A 15 -12.68 -0.29 32.19
C SER A 15 -11.18 0.00 32.13
N TRP A 16 -10.61 0.27 33.31
CA TRP A 16 -9.19 0.57 33.53
C TRP A 16 -8.22 -0.49 32.95
N ALA A 17 -8.71 -1.71 32.72
CA ALA A 17 -7.96 -2.77 32.04
C ALA A 17 -7.58 -2.43 30.58
N CYS A 18 -8.39 -1.62 29.88
CA CYS A 18 -8.16 -1.26 28.48
C CYS A 18 -7.05 -0.20 28.31
N LYS A 19 -6.74 0.57 29.36
CA LYS A 19 -5.59 1.51 29.37
C LYS A 19 -4.26 0.84 29.78
N ILE A 20 -4.32 -0.23 30.57
CA ILE A 20 -3.14 -1.01 30.99
C ILE A 20 -2.67 -1.97 29.89
N HIS A 21 -3.58 -2.50 29.07
CA HIS A 21 -3.28 -3.40 27.95
C HIS A 21 -2.32 -2.83 26.88
N PRO A 22 -2.45 -1.57 26.39
CA PRO A 22 -1.52 -1.02 25.40
C PRO A 22 -0.13 -0.74 25.97
N VAL A 23 -0.02 -0.30 27.22
CA VAL A 23 1.27 -0.03 27.88
C VAL A 23 2.00 -1.33 28.20
N PHE A 24 1.29 -2.36 28.66
CA PHE A 24 1.84 -3.69 28.86
C PHE A 24 2.29 -4.31 27.54
N ASN A 25 1.48 -4.25 26.48
CA ASN A 25 1.80 -4.73 25.14
C ASN A 25 2.95 -3.93 24.49
N LEU A 26 3.06 -2.63 24.76
CA LEU A 26 4.21 -1.82 24.35
C LEU A 26 5.48 -2.32 25.05
N PHE A 27 5.43 -2.51 26.36
CA PHE A 27 6.56 -3.02 27.13
C PHE A 27 6.95 -4.43 26.64
N THR A 28 5.98 -5.33 26.43
CA THR A 28 6.25 -6.67 25.87
C THR A 28 6.79 -6.60 24.45
N SER A 29 6.29 -5.68 23.62
CA SER A 29 6.75 -5.51 22.25
C SER A 29 8.16 -4.91 22.19
N ILE A 30 8.49 -3.94 23.04
CA ILE A 30 9.84 -3.38 23.16
C ILE A 30 10.79 -4.46 23.65
N VAL A 31 10.41 -5.23 24.69
CA VAL A 31 11.19 -6.35 25.21
C VAL A 31 11.38 -7.44 24.14
N CYS A 32 10.34 -7.78 23.37
CA CYS A 32 10.44 -8.72 22.25
C CYS A 32 11.30 -8.17 21.10
N VAL A 33 11.24 -6.87 20.77
CA VAL A 33 12.13 -6.24 19.76
C VAL A 33 13.56 -6.29 20.24
N THR A 34 13.83 -5.90 21.49
CA THR A 34 15.19 -5.93 22.04
C THR A 34 15.72 -7.35 22.14
N LEU A 35 14.87 -8.32 22.52
CA LEU A 35 15.23 -9.73 22.58
C LEU A 35 15.43 -10.35 21.19
N THR A 36 14.62 -9.99 20.20
CA THR A 36 14.83 -10.46 18.81
C THR A 36 16.04 -9.79 18.18
N CYS A 37 16.26 -8.50 18.41
CA CYS A 37 17.44 -7.78 17.95
C CYS A 37 18.72 -8.32 18.61
N SER A 38 18.69 -8.63 19.92
CA SER A 38 19.82 -9.23 20.64
C SER A 38 20.03 -10.70 20.30
N ALA A 39 18.96 -11.48 20.14
CA ALA A 39 19.04 -12.88 19.74
C ALA A 39 19.54 -13.02 18.30
N MET A 40 19.14 -12.15 17.38
CA MET A 40 19.68 -12.13 16.02
C MET A 40 21.16 -11.71 16.00
N PHE A 41 21.58 -10.78 16.87
CA PHE A 41 23.00 -10.44 17.04
C PHE A 41 23.82 -11.62 17.59
N MET A 42 23.26 -12.39 18.53
CA MET A 42 23.92 -13.55 19.15
C MET A 42 23.92 -14.80 18.26
N PHE A 43 22.87 -15.05 17.47
CA PHE A 43 22.75 -16.27 16.65
C PHE A 43 23.49 -16.20 15.30
N PHE A 44 23.67 -15.02 14.72
CA PHE A 44 24.24 -14.89 13.38
C PHE A 44 25.70 -14.42 13.34
N GLU A 45 26.40 -14.35 14.48
CA GLU A 45 27.78 -13.80 14.60
C GLU A 45 27.95 -12.52 13.76
N VAL A 46 26.95 -11.64 13.80
CA VAL A 46 26.89 -10.50 12.90
C VAL A 46 27.86 -9.44 13.39
N SER A 47 29.00 -9.32 12.72
CA SER A 47 29.96 -8.26 13.02
C SER A 47 29.29 -6.89 12.85
N PRO A 48 29.41 -5.97 13.84
CA PRO A 48 28.84 -4.63 13.76
C PRO A 48 29.46 -3.91 12.55
N GLY A 49 28.65 -3.64 11.52
CA GLY A 49 29.10 -3.02 10.26
C GLY A 49 28.80 -3.83 8.99
N SER A 50 28.26 -5.05 9.09
CA SER A 50 27.83 -5.82 7.91
C SER A 50 26.50 -5.33 7.31
N GLU A 51 26.32 -5.47 5.99
CA GLU A 51 25.09 -5.05 5.29
C GLU A 51 23.82 -5.76 5.81
N LEU A 52 23.95 -7.00 6.27
CA LEU A 52 22.86 -7.77 6.89
C LEU A 52 22.39 -7.15 8.20
N SER A 53 23.31 -6.68 9.04
CA SER A 53 22.97 -6.02 10.31
C SER A 53 22.08 -4.80 10.09
N SER A 54 22.35 -4.03 9.03
CA SER A 54 21.57 -2.83 8.67
C SER A 54 20.13 -3.16 8.27
N VAL A 55 19.93 -4.24 7.50
CA VAL A 55 18.59 -4.68 7.08
C VAL A 55 17.80 -5.23 8.26
N VAL A 56 18.42 -6.05 9.11
CA VAL A 56 17.79 -6.60 10.33
C VAL A 56 17.41 -5.48 11.30
N LEU A 57 18.33 -4.53 11.53
CA LEU A 57 18.09 -3.35 12.36
C LEU A 57 16.91 -2.51 11.82
N LEU A 58 16.84 -2.31 10.51
CA LEU A 58 15.75 -1.59 9.86
C LEU A 58 14.41 -2.28 10.09
N VAL A 59 14.32 -3.61 9.92
CA VAL A 59 13.08 -4.36 10.13
C VAL A 59 12.65 -4.32 11.61
N ALA A 60 13.59 -4.52 12.53
CA ALA A 60 13.32 -4.50 13.96
C ALA A 60 12.81 -3.12 14.44
N LEU A 61 13.50 -2.04 14.05
CA LEU A 61 13.10 -0.68 14.40
C LEU A 61 11.80 -0.25 13.72
N SER A 62 11.58 -0.66 12.46
CA SER A 62 10.31 -0.39 11.76
C SER A 62 9.13 -1.04 12.47
N TRP A 63 9.28 -2.30 12.91
CA TRP A 63 8.23 -3.00 13.65
C TRP A 63 7.95 -2.34 15.01
N ALA A 64 9.01 -1.98 15.75
CA ALA A 64 8.90 -1.27 17.02
C ALA A 64 8.21 0.08 16.87
N CYS A 65 8.66 0.91 15.93
CA CYS A 65 8.11 2.23 15.70
C CYS A 65 6.67 2.18 15.17
N GLY A 66 6.33 1.18 14.35
CA GLY A 66 4.95 0.94 13.93
C GLY A 66 4.01 0.60 15.10
N LYS A 67 4.49 -0.19 16.08
CA LYS A 67 3.74 -0.48 17.32
C LYS A 67 3.58 0.76 18.20
N VAL A 68 4.65 1.53 18.37
CA VAL A 68 4.62 2.82 19.11
C VAL A 68 3.64 3.79 18.46
N ALA A 69 3.67 3.93 17.13
CA ALA A 69 2.74 4.78 16.39
C ALA A 69 1.28 4.35 16.60
N GLY A 70 1.01 3.05 16.57
CA GLY A 70 -0.32 2.51 16.87
C GLY A 70 -0.80 2.83 18.29
N MET A 71 0.12 2.88 19.27
CA MET A 71 -0.22 3.28 20.65
C MET A 71 -0.53 4.78 20.76
N LEU A 72 0.11 5.61 19.94
CA LEU A 72 -0.14 7.05 19.86
C LEU A 72 -1.39 7.40 19.03
N TYR A 73 -2.19 6.41 18.60
CA TYR A 73 -3.32 6.58 17.68
C TYR A 73 -2.94 7.08 16.27
N LEU A 74 -1.68 6.93 15.86
CA LEU A 74 -1.22 7.21 14.49
C LEU A 74 -1.24 5.92 13.65
N PRO A 75 -1.40 6.04 12.31
CA PRO A 75 -1.28 4.88 11.43
C PRO A 75 0.11 4.24 11.57
N PRO A 76 0.21 2.90 11.78
CA PRO A 76 1.48 2.21 11.99
C PRO A 76 2.52 2.43 10.88
N LEU A 77 2.06 2.63 9.64
CA LEU A 77 2.91 2.91 8.48
C LEU A 77 3.72 4.20 8.64
N LEU A 78 3.19 5.21 9.33
CA LEU A 78 3.93 6.43 9.61
C LEU A 78 5.10 6.17 10.55
N GLY A 79 4.91 5.34 11.58
CA GLY A 79 5.99 4.91 12.47
C GLY A 79 7.08 4.13 11.73
N MET A 80 6.68 3.20 10.86
CA MET A 80 7.62 2.45 10.01
C MET A 80 8.43 3.38 9.08
N LEU A 81 7.80 4.40 8.50
CA LEU A 81 8.47 5.40 7.66
C LEU A 81 9.48 6.24 8.44
N LEU A 82 9.08 6.74 9.61
CA LEU A 82 9.94 7.56 10.48
C LEU A 82 11.16 6.78 10.95
N ALA A 83 11.01 5.50 11.30
CA ALA A 83 12.13 4.63 11.65
C ALA A 83 13.17 4.55 10.52
N GLY A 84 12.70 4.36 9.28
CA GLY A 84 13.58 4.34 8.11
C GLY A 84 14.28 5.69 7.87
N LEU A 85 13.57 6.81 8.06
CA LEU A 85 14.14 8.15 7.91
C LEU A 85 15.24 8.43 8.95
N VAL A 86 14.98 8.10 10.22
CA VAL A 86 15.94 8.28 11.32
C VAL A 86 17.16 7.40 11.13
N LEU A 87 16.99 6.14 10.73
CA LEU A 87 18.11 5.24 10.45
C LEU A 87 18.99 5.73 9.31
N ARG A 88 18.37 6.29 8.25
CA ARG A 88 19.11 6.85 7.12
C ARG A 88 19.86 8.13 7.52
N ASN A 89 19.29 8.96 8.38
CA ASN A 89 19.90 10.23 8.80
C ASN A 89 21.01 10.04 9.84
N THR A 90 20.88 9.06 10.74
CA THR A 90 21.88 8.79 11.80
C THR A 90 23.11 8.03 11.31
N GLY A 91 23.16 7.63 10.04
CA GLY A 91 24.32 6.94 9.45
C GLY A 91 24.48 5.48 9.88
N HIS A 92 23.59 4.95 10.71
CA HIS A 92 23.56 3.53 11.11
C HIS A 92 23.02 2.60 10.02
N TYR A 93 22.52 3.15 8.92
CA TYR A 93 22.12 2.42 7.72
C TYR A 93 23.11 2.71 6.59
N THR A 94 24.18 1.94 6.53
CA THR A 94 25.26 2.04 5.52
C THR A 94 24.97 1.18 4.29
N VAL A 95 23.71 1.04 3.90
CA VAL A 95 23.35 0.41 2.63
C VAL A 95 23.49 1.47 1.55
N ASP A 96 24.64 1.48 0.90
CA ASP A 96 24.83 2.25 -0.31
C ASP A 96 23.97 1.66 -1.43
N VAL A 97 23.23 2.53 -2.12
CA VAL A 97 22.25 2.14 -3.16
C VAL A 97 22.94 1.47 -4.36
N HIS A 98 24.25 1.62 -4.51
CA HIS A 98 25.03 1.09 -5.64
C HIS A 98 25.97 -0.08 -5.31
N SER A 99 26.37 -0.30 -4.06
CA SER A 99 27.34 -1.35 -3.69
C SER A 99 26.75 -2.50 -2.89
N ASN A 100 25.50 -2.39 -2.43
CA ASN A 100 24.91 -3.38 -1.52
C ASN A 100 24.53 -4.68 -2.24
N ARG A 101 25.07 -5.81 -1.76
CA ARG A 101 24.74 -7.16 -2.27
C ARG A 101 23.26 -7.52 -2.09
N PHE A 102 22.59 -6.91 -1.13
CA PHE A 102 21.20 -7.22 -0.78
C PHE A 102 20.14 -6.38 -1.51
N GLN A 103 20.56 -5.35 -2.25
CA GLN A 103 19.67 -4.45 -2.98
C GLN A 103 18.69 -5.16 -3.95
N PRO A 104 19.12 -6.13 -4.79
CA PRO A 104 18.18 -6.82 -5.69
C PRO A 104 17.13 -7.64 -4.94
N TYR A 105 17.49 -8.24 -3.79
CA TYR A 105 16.54 -8.99 -2.97
C TYR A 105 15.48 -8.05 -2.36
N ILE A 106 15.88 -6.86 -1.92
CA ILE A 106 14.95 -5.85 -1.38
C ILE A 106 13.97 -5.36 -2.46
N ILE A 107 14.43 -5.17 -3.70
CA ILE A 107 13.53 -4.85 -4.83
C ILE A 107 12.52 -5.97 -5.04
N ASN A 108 12.98 -7.22 -5.16
CA ASN A 108 12.10 -8.37 -5.37
C ASN A 108 11.07 -8.52 -4.25
N LEU A 109 11.47 -8.31 -2.99
CA LEU A 109 10.57 -8.34 -1.84
C LEU A 109 9.49 -7.25 -1.92
N ARG A 110 9.84 -6.06 -2.39
CA ARG A 110 8.87 -4.97 -2.59
C ARG A 110 7.84 -5.33 -3.64
N GLU A 111 8.27 -5.91 -4.77
CA GLU A 111 7.36 -6.33 -5.83
C GLU A 111 6.40 -7.43 -5.35
N VAL A 112 6.91 -8.43 -4.63
CA VAL A 112 6.08 -9.48 -4.03
C VAL A 112 5.10 -8.90 -3.01
N ALA A 113 5.55 -7.97 -2.15
CA ALA A 113 4.68 -7.32 -1.16
C ALA A 113 3.55 -6.53 -1.83
N LEU A 114 3.85 -5.76 -2.87
CA LEU A 114 2.85 -5.04 -3.66
C LEU A 114 1.85 -6.00 -4.33
N ALA A 115 2.33 -7.12 -4.88
CA ALA A 115 1.47 -8.15 -5.45
C ALA A 115 0.52 -8.77 -4.41
N VAL A 116 1.02 -9.10 -3.22
CA VAL A 116 0.20 -9.65 -2.12
C VAL A 116 -0.86 -8.64 -1.65
N LEU A 117 -0.51 -7.36 -1.54
CA LEU A 117 -1.46 -6.29 -1.19
C LEU A 117 -2.60 -6.17 -2.22
N LEU A 118 -2.26 -6.20 -3.52
CA LEU A 118 -3.24 -6.17 -4.60
C LEU A 118 -4.14 -7.41 -4.64
N ILE A 119 -3.59 -8.59 -4.33
CA ILE A 119 -4.39 -9.82 -4.24
C ILE A 119 -5.36 -9.74 -3.05
N ALA A 120 -4.91 -9.23 -1.91
CA ALA A 120 -5.73 -9.09 -0.71
C ALA A 120 -6.89 -8.09 -0.90
N SER A 121 -6.65 -6.96 -1.57
CA SER A 121 -7.70 -6.01 -1.94
C SER A 121 -8.68 -6.65 -2.93
N GLY A 122 -8.15 -7.41 -3.91
CA GLY A 122 -8.87 -8.24 -4.86
C GLY A 122 -9.88 -9.20 -4.23
N LEU A 123 -9.42 -10.01 -3.27
CA LEU A 123 -10.24 -11.01 -2.56
C LEU A 123 -11.33 -10.39 -1.70
N SER A 124 -11.14 -9.15 -1.26
CA SER A 124 -12.07 -8.45 -0.38
C SER A 124 -13.24 -7.78 -1.12
N LEU A 125 -13.32 -7.91 -2.45
CA LEU A 125 -14.32 -7.26 -3.29
C LEU A 125 -15.55 -8.15 -3.56
N ASP A 126 -16.75 -7.57 -3.42
CA ASP A 126 -17.99 -8.20 -3.91
C ASP A 126 -18.21 -7.88 -5.39
N ALA A 127 -17.99 -8.89 -6.25
CA ALA A 127 -18.13 -8.77 -7.69
C ALA A 127 -19.57 -8.47 -8.16
N SER A 128 -20.59 -8.89 -7.39
CA SER A 128 -21.99 -8.70 -7.75
C SER A 128 -22.40 -7.23 -7.65
N MET A 129 -21.93 -6.57 -6.60
CA MET A 129 -22.15 -5.16 -6.31
C MET A 129 -21.29 -4.26 -7.20
N LEU A 130 -20.04 -4.66 -7.46
CA LEU A 130 -19.13 -3.96 -8.36
C LEU A 130 -19.71 -3.83 -9.78
N ARG A 131 -20.36 -4.87 -10.29
CA ARG A 131 -20.97 -4.84 -11.63
C ARG A 131 -22.08 -3.81 -11.75
N LYS A 132 -22.86 -3.61 -10.68
CA LYS A 132 -23.93 -2.61 -10.63
C LYS A 132 -23.38 -1.18 -10.62
N LEU A 133 -22.25 -0.97 -9.96
CA LEU A 133 -21.67 0.36 -9.73
C LEU A 133 -20.45 0.68 -10.63
N ARG A 134 -20.19 -0.13 -11.65
CA ARG A 134 -18.98 -0.05 -12.51
C ARG A 134 -18.70 1.35 -13.08
N PHE A 135 -19.74 2.09 -13.46
CA PHE A 135 -19.59 3.41 -14.04
C PHE A 135 -19.14 4.43 -13.00
N VAL A 136 -19.71 4.35 -11.79
CA VAL A 136 -19.36 5.21 -10.67
C VAL A 136 -17.92 4.94 -10.21
N VAL A 137 -17.51 3.68 -10.17
CA VAL A 137 -16.13 3.29 -9.84
C VAL A 137 -15.13 3.88 -10.84
N PHE A 138 -15.42 3.78 -12.14
CA PHE A 138 -14.55 4.34 -13.17
C PHE A 138 -14.46 5.86 -13.07
N GLN A 139 -15.59 6.52 -12.84
CA GLN A 139 -15.66 7.96 -12.69
C GLN A 139 -14.88 8.44 -11.45
N LEU A 140 -14.99 7.72 -10.33
CA LEU A 140 -14.28 8.02 -9.09
C LEU A 140 -12.79 7.66 -9.11
N ALA A 141 -12.35 6.74 -9.95
CA ALA A 141 -10.93 6.43 -10.09
C ALA A 141 -10.23 7.44 -11.02
N ILE A 142 -10.79 7.68 -12.20
CA ILE A 142 -10.04 8.33 -13.28
C ILE A 142 -10.22 9.84 -13.31
N LEU A 143 -11.43 10.36 -13.09
CA LEU A 143 -11.63 11.82 -13.12
C LEU A 143 -10.78 12.52 -12.05
N PRO A 144 -10.79 12.13 -10.77
CA PRO A 144 -9.94 12.78 -9.78
C PRO A 144 -8.45 12.60 -10.07
N CYS A 145 -7.95 11.39 -10.43
CA CYS A 145 -6.51 11.23 -10.74
C CYS A 145 -6.07 12.12 -11.91
N ILE A 146 -6.90 12.28 -12.96
CA ILE A 146 -6.59 13.20 -14.06
C ILE A 146 -6.57 14.65 -13.58
N THR A 147 -7.58 15.10 -12.85
CA THR A 147 -7.66 16.49 -12.41
C THR A 147 -6.54 16.86 -11.45
N GLU A 148 -6.18 15.96 -10.54
CA GLU A 148 -5.09 16.14 -9.59
C GLU A 148 -3.73 16.09 -10.30
N THR A 149 -3.55 15.18 -11.25
CA THR A 149 -2.33 15.10 -12.08
C THR A 149 -2.13 16.38 -12.89
N VAL A 150 -3.18 16.91 -13.52
CA VAL A 150 -3.12 18.17 -14.29
C VAL A 150 -2.83 19.34 -13.35
N ALA A 151 -3.51 19.42 -12.20
CA ALA A 151 -3.25 20.45 -11.21
C ALA A 151 -1.80 20.41 -10.71
N ALA A 152 -1.28 19.22 -10.39
CA ALA A 152 0.11 19.03 -9.99
C ALA A 152 1.10 19.41 -11.09
N ALA A 153 0.80 19.08 -12.35
CA ALA A 153 1.63 19.46 -13.50
C ALA A 153 1.69 20.98 -13.71
N VAL A 154 0.55 21.66 -13.57
CA VAL A 154 0.45 23.12 -13.64
C VAL A 154 1.26 23.76 -12.51
N VAL A 155 1.04 23.32 -11.26
CA VAL A 155 1.74 23.85 -10.09
C VAL A 155 3.25 23.63 -10.21
N THR A 156 3.70 22.44 -10.61
CA THR A 156 5.13 22.14 -10.76
C THR A 156 5.79 22.94 -11.89
N HIS A 157 5.07 23.17 -12.99
CA HIS A 157 5.57 24.02 -14.08
C HIS A 157 5.77 25.47 -13.62
N TYR A 158 4.79 26.06 -12.95
CA TYR A 158 4.86 27.47 -12.52
C TYR A 158 5.75 27.69 -11.30
N LEU A 159 5.82 26.74 -10.37
CA LEU A 159 6.58 26.89 -9.12
C LEU A 159 8.06 26.51 -9.27
N PHE A 160 8.36 25.45 -10.04
CA PHE A 160 9.72 24.93 -10.19
C PHE A 160 10.32 25.17 -11.59
N GLY A 161 9.55 25.72 -12.54
CA GLY A 161 10.02 25.94 -13.92
C GLY A 161 10.26 24.65 -14.71
N LEU A 162 9.74 23.50 -14.23
CA LEU A 162 9.96 22.19 -14.84
C LEU A 162 9.17 22.06 -16.16
N PRO A 163 9.67 21.34 -17.18
CA PRO A 163 8.90 21.10 -18.41
C PRO A 163 7.60 20.34 -18.14
N TRP A 164 6.56 20.59 -18.95
CA TRP A 164 5.24 19.96 -18.80
C TRP A 164 5.28 18.44 -18.63
N ILE A 165 6.13 17.74 -19.38
CA ILE A 165 6.24 16.27 -19.29
C ILE A 165 6.75 15.79 -17.93
N TRP A 166 7.65 16.54 -17.30
CA TRP A 166 8.15 16.26 -15.95
C TRP A 166 7.11 16.60 -14.89
N GLY A 167 6.34 17.67 -15.10
CA GLY A 167 5.22 18.02 -14.23
C GLY A 167 4.12 16.95 -14.25
N ILE A 168 3.77 16.42 -15.43
CA ILE A 168 2.82 15.31 -15.57
C ILE A 168 3.38 14.04 -14.92
N LEU A 169 4.65 13.72 -15.14
CA LEU A 169 5.32 12.58 -14.47
C LEU A 169 5.21 12.68 -12.95
N LEU A 170 5.48 13.85 -12.37
CA LEU A 170 5.36 14.11 -10.93
C LEU A 170 3.91 14.01 -10.46
N GLY A 171 2.96 14.52 -11.23
CA GLY A 171 1.53 14.40 -10.94
C GLY A 171 1.07 12.94 -10.88
N CYS A 172 1.52 12.09 -11.80
CA CYS A 172 1.21 10.65 -11.78
C CYS A 172 1.76 9.91 -10.55
N ILE A 173 2.79 10.44 -9.88
CA ILE A 173 3.34 9.87 -8.64
C ILE A 173 2.56 10.38 -7.41
N LEU A 174 2.11 11.64 -7.44
CA LEU A 174 1.49 12.31 -6.31
C LEU A 174 -0.02 12.08 -6.20
N SER A 175 -0.70 11.91 -7.33
CA SER A 175 -2.14 11.76 -7.39
C SER A 175 -2.71 10.43 -6.87
N PRO A 176 -2.10 9.25 -7.13
CA PRO A 176 -2.73 7.99 -6.72
C PRO A 176 -2.87 7.89 -5.20
N VAL A 177 -4.03 7.43 -4.77
CA VAL A 177 -4.38 7.30 -3.35
C VAL A 177 -3.73 6.06 -2.75
N SER A 178 -3.05 6.20 -1.60
CA SER A 178 -2.36 5.08 -0.96
C SER A 178 -3.32 4.01 -0.41
N SER A 179 -3.53 2.94 -1.19
CA SER A 179 -4.37 1.80 -0.83
C SER A 179 -3.87 1.05 0.41
N ALA A 180 -2.55 1.02 0.66
CA ALA A 180 -1.95 0.33 1.80
C ALA A 180 -2.35 0.91 3.17
N VAL A 181 -2.56 2.22 3.27
CA VAL A 181 -2.92 2.88 4.54
C VAL A 181 -4.42 2.75 4.81
N ILE A 182 -5.23 2.83 3.77
CA ILE A 182 -6.69 2.91 3.86
C ILE A 182 -7.32 1.51 3.96
N LEU A 183 -6.70 0.50 3.35
CA LEU A 183 -7.16 -0.90 3.35
C LEU A 183 -7.51 -1.45 4.73
N PRO A 184 -6.66 -1.37 5.78
CA PRO A 184 -7.00 -1.91 7.10
C PRO A 184 -8.22 -1.21 7.72
N ALA A 185 -8.38 0.10 7.52
CA ALA A 185 -9.52 0.85 8.02
C ALA A 185 -10.82 0.46 7.27
N LEU A 186 -10.76 0.29 5.95
CA LEU A 186 -11.89 -0.14 5.14
C LEU A 186 -12.33 -1.58 5.48
N LEU A 187 -11.39 -2.47 5.76
CA LEU A 187 -11.69 -3.83 6.20
C LEU A 187 -12.33 -3.87 7.59
N ASP A 188 -11.88 -3.06 8.55
CA ASP A 188 -12.52 -2.92 9.86
C ASP A 188 -13.95 -2.39 9.73
N PHE A 189 -14.19 -1.38 8.88
CA PHE A 189 -15.55 -0.91 8.59
C PHE A 189 -16.42 -1.99 7.93
N LYS A 190 -15.83 -2.79 7.03
CA LYS A 190 -16.52 -3.92 6.40
C LYS A 190 -16.91 -4.99 7.42
N GLN A 191 -16.00 -5.35 8.32
CA GLN A 191 -16.26 -6.32 9.39
C GLN A 191 -17.37 -5.86 10.35
N ARG A 192 -17.50 -4.54 10.56
CA ARG A 192 -18.57 -3.93 11.36
C ARG A 192 -19.89 -3.77 10.60
N GLY A 193 -19.95 -4.14 9.32
CA GLY A 193 -21.14 -4.00 8.47
C GLY A 193 -21.51 -2.55 8.13
N LEU A 194 -20.58 -1.60 8.29
CA LEU A 194 -20.87 -0.17 8.08
C LEU A 194 -20.87 0.16 6.59
N GLY A 195 -22.01 0.57 6.03
CA GLY A 195 -22.08 1.01 4.63
C GLY A 195 -21.95 -0.11 3.59
N GLU A 196 -22.05 -1.37 4.03
CA GLU A 196 -22.08 -2.55 3.15
C GLU A 196 -23.38 -2.60 2.33
N ASP A 197 -24.51 -2.18 2.90
CA ASP A 197 -25.82 -2.12 2.21
C ASP A 197 -25.80 -1.26 0.93
N LYS A 198 -25.02 -0.17 0.97
CA LYS A 198 -24.85 0.76 -0.16
C LYS A 198 -23.64 0.42 -1.04
N GLY A 199 -22.83 -0.54 -0.62
CA GLY A 199 -21.63 -0.94 -1.36
C GLY A 199 -20.51 0.09 -1.43
N ILE A 200 -20.51 1.07 -0.53
CA ILE A 200 -19.57 2.19 -0.57
C ILE A 200 -18.14 1.69 -0.34
N ILE A 201 -17.94 0.78 0.62
CA ILE A 201 -16.62 0.23 0.92
C ILE A 201 -16.07 -0.54 -0.28
N THR A 202 -16.86 -1.44 -0.87
CA THR A 202 -16.48 -2.21 -2.06
C THR A 202 -16.19 -1.30 -3.25
N LEU A 203 -16.97 -0.23 -3.42
CA LEU A 203 -16.78 0.77 -4.48
C LEU A 203 -15.48 1.54 -4.32
N VAL A 204 -15.17 2.05 -3.11
CA VAL A 204 -13.93 2.77 -2.82
C VAL A 204 -12.71 1.85 -2.97
N MET A 205 -12.80 0.62 -2.44
CA MET A 205 -11.75 -0.40 -2.58
C MET A 205 -11.42 -0.70 -4.04
N ALA A 206 -12.45 -0.82 -4.88
CA ALA A 206 -12.28 -1.04 -6.31
C ALA A 206 -11.68 0.19 -6.99
N ALA A 207 -12.19 1.38 -6.68
CA ALA A 207 -11.72 2.64 -7.27
C ALA A 207 -10.24 2.87 -6.99
N CYS A 208 -9.78 2.71 -5.73
CA CYS A 208 -8.36 2.83 -5.37
C CYS A 208 -7.47 1.82 -6.12
N SER A 209 -7.94 0.60 -6.34
CA SER A 209 -7.14 -0.40 -7.08
C SER A 209 -7.03 -0.06 -8.58
N PHE A 210 -8.09 0.47 -9.18
CA PHE A 210 -8.04 0.95 -10.57
C PHE A 210 -7.19 2.22 -10.72
N ASP A 211 -7.27 3.11 -9.74
CA ASP A 211 -6.46 4.32 -9.63
C ASP A 211 -4.96 3.99 -9.63
N ASP A 212 -4.52 3.09 -8.73
CA ASP A 212 -3.13 2.61 -8.66
C ASP A 212 -2.62 2.07 -10.02
N ILE A 213 -3.43 1.24 -10.71
CA ILE A 213 -3.07 0.68 -12.02
C ILE A 213 -3.00 1.76 -13.10
N PHE A 214 -3.91 2.72 -13.09
CA PHE A 214 -3.94 3.81 -14.06
C PHE A 214 -2.73 4.73 -13.90
N CYS A 215 -2.50 5.24 -12.69
CA CYS A 215 -1.45 6.23 -12.46
C CYS A 215 -0.04 5.56 -12.59
N ILE A 216 0.16 4.26 -12.23
CA ILE A 216 1.43 3.54 -12.49
C ILE A 216 1.69 3.29 -13.99
N SER A 217 0.64 3.01 -14.76
CA SER A 217 0.74 2.84 -16.22
C SER A 217 1.08 4.17 -16.90
N ALA A 218 0.41 5.25 -16.50
CA ALA A 218 0.66 6.60 -16.99
C ALA A 218 2.09 7.07 -16.68
N PHE A 219 2.57 6.80 -15.46
CA PHE A 219 3.96 7.04 -15.05
C PHE A 219 4.95 6.32 -15.99
N GLY A 220 4.75 5.03 -16.26
CA GLY A 220 5.63 4.27 -17.17
C GLY A 220 5.64 4.79 -18.61
N VAL A 221 4.50 5.28 -19.11
CA VAL A 221 4.40 5.93 -20.43
C VAL A 221 5.16 7.26 -20.45
N CYS A 222 4.98 8.10 -19.42
CA CYS A 222 5.66 9.39 -19.32
C CYS A 222 7.18 9.22 -19.22
N LEU A 223 7.65 8.27 -18.41
CA LEU A 223 9.05 7.87 -18.33
C LEU A 223 9.59 7.45 -19.69
N SER A 224 8.84 6.61 -20.41
CA SER A 224 9.23 6.16 -21.74
C SER A 224 9.35 7.32 -22.73
N ILE A 225 8.45 8.31 -22.67
CA ILE A 225 8.51 9.50 -23.54
C ILE A 225 9.72 10.36 -23.21
N ILE A 226 10.02 10.56 -21.92
CA ILE A 226 11.15 11.39 -21.47
C ILE A 226 12.50 10.80 -21.90
N PHE A 227 12.69 9.49 -21.73
CA PHE A 227 13.95 8.82 -22.06
C PHE A 227 14.03 8.31 -23.50
N SER A 228 12.93 8.28 -24.25
CA SER A 228 12.94 7.94 -25.68
C SER A 228 13.20 9.18 -26.54
N GLN A 229 14.47 9.56 -26.66
CA GLN A 229 14.88 10.48 -27.72
C GLN A 229 14.81 9.79 -29.10
N GLY A 230 13.66 9.85 -29.77
CA GLY A 230 13.63 9.88 -31.25
C GLY A 230 12.74 8.91 -32.05
N LYS A 231 11.92 8.01 -31.46
CA LYS A 231 11.01 7.13 -32.26
C LYS A 231 9.63 6.94 -31.63
N ILE A 232 8.83 8.00 -31.65
CA ILE A 232 7.45 8.06 -31.13
C ILE A 232 6.51 7.03 -31.81
N ILE A 233 6.78 6.65 -33.07
CA ILE A 233 5.84 5.82 -33.88
C ILE A 233 5.87 4.31 -33.54
N LYS A 234 6.93 3.79 -32.90
CA LYS A 234 7.01 2.36 -32.51
C LYS A 234 6.53 2.07 -31.08
N ILE A 235 6.19 3.10 -30.30
CA ILE A 235 5.77 2.97 -28.90
C ILE A 235 4.26 2.73 -28.81
N THR A 236 3.47 3.30 -29.74
CA THR A 236 2.02 3.08 -29.83
C THR A 236 1.65 1.62 -30.13
N THR A 237 2.51 0.85 -30.80
CA THR A 237 2.27 -0.58 -31.08
C THR A 237 2.73 -1.52 -29.97
N ARG A 238 3.51 -1.02 -29.00
CA ARG A 238 4.07 -1.80 -27.89
C ARG A 238 3.69 -1.19 -26.55
N MET A 239 2.43 -0.80 -26.42
CA MET A 239 1.89 -0.41 -25.12
C MET A 239 2.02 -1.60 -24.17
N PRO A 240 2.65 -1.46 -22.98
CA PRO A 240 2.69 -2.51 -21.97
C PRO A 240 1.29 -2.93 -21.51
N ILE A 241 0.29 -2.09 -21.75
CA ILE A 241 -1.13 -2.38 -21.51
C ILE A 241 -1.62 -3.53 -22.41
N ILE A 242 -1.23 -3.58 -23.69
CA ILE A 242 -1.70 -4.60 -24.64
C ILE A 242 -0.94 -5.91 -24.44
N ASN A 243 0.39 -5.85 -24.29
CA ASN A 243 1.21 -7.05 -24.07
C ASN A 243 1.06 -7.62 -22.64
N GLY A 244 0.80 -6.76 -21.66
CA GLY A 244 0.42 -7.16 -20.31
C GLY A 244 -0.96 -7.82 -20.30
N MET A 245 -1.96 -7.27 -21.01
CA MET A 245 -3.29 -7.89 -21.11
C MET A 245 -3.30 -9.24 -21.86
N THR A 246 -2.43 -9.47 -22.84
CA THR A 246 -2.36 -10.77 -23.54
C THR A 246 -1.64 -11.84 -22.72
N ASN A 247 -0.54 -11.49 -22.03
CA ASN A 247 0.20 -12.47 -21.23
C ASN A 247 -0.41 -12.74 -19.85
N ASN A 248 -1.06 -11.74 -19.22
CA ASN A 248 -1.78 -11.95 -17.95
C ASN A 248 -3.16 -12.59 -18.12
N ARG A 249 -3.71 -12.73 -19.34
CA ARG A 249 -4.98 -13.46 -19.51
C ARG A 249 -4.88 -14.91 -19.05
N VAL A 250 -3.72 -15.55 -19.19
CA VAL A 250 -3.49 -16.92 -18.73
C VAL A 250 -3.47 -17.00 -17.20
N SER A 251 -2.78 -16.07 -16.53
CA SER A 251 -2.74 -15.97 -15.06
C SER A 251 -4.07 -15.54 -14.46
N PHE A 252 -4.80 -14.62 -15.10
CA PHE A 252 -6.10 -14.14 -14.63
C PHE A 252 -7.20 -15.20 -14.81
N VAL A 253 -7.12 -16.02 -15.87
CA VAL A 253 -7.97 -17.22 -16.02
C VAL A 253 -7.60 -18.29 -14.99
N PHE A 254 -6.32 -18.44 -14.63
CA PHE A 254 -5.91 -19.36 -13.56
C PHE A 254 -6.42 -18.93 -12.18
N VAL A 255 -6.38 -17.62 -11.87
CA VAL A 255 -6.96 -17.06 -10.64
C VAL A 255 -8.49 -17.16 -10.64
N GLN A 256 -9.17 -16.96 -11.79
CA GLN A 256 -10.61 -17.23 -11.91
C GLN A 256 -10.97 -18.72 -11.83
N ALA A 257 -10.09 -19.62 -12.27
CA ALA A 257 -10.30 -21.06 -12.19
C ALA A 257 -10.15 -21.56 -10.74
N VAL A 258 -9.22 -20.98 -9.97
CA VAL A 258 -9.08 -21.26 -8.53
C VAL A 258 -10.22 -20.63 -7.72
N GLY A 259 -10.64 -19.40 -8.05
CA GLY A 259 -11.73 -18.70 -7.35
C GLY A 259 -13.14 -19.28 -7.60
N ARG A 260 -13.34 -20.16 -8.59
CA ARG A 260 -14.63 -20.83 -8.83
C ARG A 260 -14.86 -22.10 -8.03
N ARG A 261 -13.88 -22.58 -7.26
CA ARG A 261 -14.05 -23.73 -6.35
C ARG A 261 -13.84 -23.32 -4.89
N THR A 262 -14.77 -22.56 -4.32
CA THR A 262 -15.13 -22.69 -2.90
C THR A 262 -16.30 -21.75 -2.58
N PRO A 263 -17.50 -22.27 -2.26
CA PRO A 263 -18.50 -21.50 -1.53
C PRO A 263 -18.15 -21.58 -0.04
N CYS A 264 -17.18 -20.79 0.43
CA CYS A 264 -16.92 -20.67 1.87
C CYS A 264 -17.44 -19.33 2.37
N LYS A 265 -18.75 -19.31 2.67
CA LYS A 265 -19.29 -18.42 3.69
C LYS A 265 -18.58 -18.76 5.00
N GLY A 266 -17.90 -17.78 5.59
CA GLY A 266 -17.39 -17.82 6.96
C GLY A 266 -16.01 -18.45 7.10
N LEU A 267 -14.95 -17.65 6.95
CA LEU A 267 -13.68 -17.96 7.60
C LEU A 267 -12.77 -16.73 7.75
N TRP A 268 -13.24 -15.68 8.41
CA TRP A 268 -12.37 -14.71 9.09
C TRP A 268 -13.14 -14.22 10.32
N LYS A 269 -12.85 -14.84 11.46
CA LYS A 269 -13.21 -14.41 12.80
C LYS A 269 -11.91 -14.02 13.51
#